data_AF-A0A2D5V6G0-F1
#
_entry.id   AF-A0A2D5V6G0-F1
#
_cell.length_a   1.000
_cell.length_b   1.000
_cell.length_c   1.000
_cell.angle_alpha   90.00
_cell.angle_beta   90.00
_cell.angle_gamma   90.00
#
_symmetry.space_group_name_H-M   'P 1'
#
loop_
_entity.id
_entity.type
_entity.pdbx_description
1 polymer ?
#
loop_
_entity_poly.entity_id
_entity_poly.type
_entity_poly.pdbx_seq_one_letter_code
_entity_poly.pdbx_strand_id
1 'polypeptide(L)'
;MAIDFSTTCILVSSFSFFGYVLSYFISTHMKSEFKRFNLEKFGLIIILFQFLGATGLLVGLVYHPILIISSLGLFLQMLLGLIVRIKLKDDLWISLPAFFFMILNGYIFLNTINY
;
A
#
# COMPACT_ATOMS: atom_id res chain seq x y z
N MET A 1 8.48 26.95 -0.23
CA MET A 1 8.63 25.62 -0.85
C MET A 1 7.22 25.11 -1.08
N ALA A 2 6.72 25.19 -2.32
CA ALA A 2 5.39 24.68 -2.63
C ALA A 2 5.40 23.15 -2.44
N ILE A 3 4.37 22.61 -1.81
CA ILE A 3 4.23 21.16 -1.71
C ILE A 3 3.79 20.70 -3.09
N ASP A 4 4.66 20.01 -3.82
CA ASP A 4 4.29 19.45 -5.12
C ASP A 4 3.17 18.42 -4.96
N PHE A 5 2.33 18.30 -5.99
CA PHE A 5 1.21 17.36 -6.01
C PHE A 5 1.69 15.93 -5.70
N SER A 6 2.83 15.53 -6.29
CA SER A 6 3.47 14.23 -6.04
C SER A 6 3.86 14.02 -4.57
N THR A 7 4.40 15.05 -3.90
CA THR A 7 4.74 14.98 -2.47
C THR A 7 3.50 14.78 -1.61
N THR A 8 2.39 15.44 -1.95
CA THR A 8 1.11 15.26 -1.25
C THR A 8 0.62 13.81 -1.41
N CYS A 9 0.68 13.25 -2.62
CA CYS A 9 0.32 11.85 -2.86
C CYS A 9 1.17 10.86 -2.05
N ILE A 10 2.49 11.09 -1.96
CA ILE A 10 3.42 10.25 -1.19
C ILE A 10 3.07 10.28 0.29
N LEU A 11 2.82 11.47 0.86
CA LEU A 11 2.44 11.61 2.26
C LEU A 11 1.10 10.91 2.56
N VAL A 12 0.08 11.16 1.73
CA VAL A 12 -1.24 10.53 1.88
C VAL A 12 -1.13 9.00 1.81
N SER A 13 -0.38 8.46 0.84
CA SER A 13 -0.15 7.02 0.71
C SER A 13 0.55 6.45 1.95
N SER A 14 1.64 7.09 2.38
CA SER A 14 2.46 6.64 3.52
C SER A 14 1.66 6.60 4.82
N PHE A 15 0.97 7.70 5.16
CA PHE A 15 0.15 7.78 6.38
C PHE A 15 -1.01 6.79 6.35
N SER A 16 -1.65 6.61 5.19
CA SER A 16 -2.73 5.63 5.04
C SER A 16 -2.25 4.21 5.29
N PHE A 17 -1.07 3.83 4.77
CA PHE A 17 -0.50 2.52 5.01
C PHE A 17 -0.04 2.32 6.46
N PHE A 18 0.49 3.34 7.13
CA PHE A 18 0.75 3.26 8.57
C PHE A 18 -0.54 3.03 9.37
N GLY A 19 -1.62 3.74 9.02
CA GLY A 19 -2.94 3.52 9.61
C GLY A 19 -3.43 2.08 9.41
N TYR A 20 -3.21 1.52 8.22
CA TYR A 20 -3.57 0.13 7.92
C TYR A 20 -2.73 -0.88 8.73
N VAL A 21 -1.41 -0.67 8.83
CA VAL A 21 -0.51 -1.47 9.66
C VAL A 21 -0.96 -1.45 11.11
N LEU A 22 -1.27 -0.27 11.66
CA LEU A 22 -1.74 -0.13 13.04
C LEU A 22 -3.11 -0.82 13.23
N SER A 23 -4.02 -0.65 12.28
CA SER A 23 -5.33 -1.29 12.31
C SER A 23 -5.25 -2.81 12.33
N TYR A 24 -4.23 -3.43 11.73
CA TYR A 24 -4.06 -4.88 11.79
C TYR A 24 -3.71 -5.40 13.19
N PHE A 25 -2.92 -4.63 13.95
CA PHE A 25 -2.56 -5.01 15.32
C PHE A 25 -3.71 -4.77 16.31
N ILE A 26 -4.48 -3.70 16.11
CA ILE A 26 -5.59 -3.31 17.00
C ILE A 26 -6.87 -4.10 16.68
N SER A 27 -7.21 -4.28 15.40
CA SER A 27 -8.51 -4.81 15.01
C SER A 27 -8.48 -6.32 14.77
N THR A 28 -9.35 -7.03 15.48
CA THR A 28 -9.64 -8.46 15.23
C THR A 28 -10.33 -8.69 13.89
N HIS A 29 -10.99 -7.67 13.32
CA HIS A 29 -11.64 -7.76 12.01
C HIS A 29 -10.64 -8.08 10.89
N MET A 30 -9.51 -7.38 10.83
CA MET A 30 -8.50 -7.65 9.79
C MET A 30 -7.94 -9.06 9.88
N LYS A 31 -7.67 -9.56 11.10
CA LYS A 31 -7.21 -10.95 11.28
C LYS A 31 -8.23 -11.95 10.73
N SER A 32 -9.52 -11.67 10.90
CA SER A 32 -10.60 -12.49 10.32
C SER A 32 -10.63 -12.44 8.78
N GLU A 33 -10.38 -11.28 8.17
CA GLU A 33 -10.23 -11.14 6.71
C GLU A 33 -9.04 -11.96 6.20
N PHE A 34 -7.88 -11.87 6.86
CA PHE A 34 -6.70 -12.67 6.49
C PHE A 34 -6.94 -14.18 6.59
N LYS A 35 -7.73 -14.62 7.56
CA LYS A 35 -8.16 -16.01 7.69
C LYS A 35 -9.10 -16.41 6.56
N ARG A 36 -10.08 -15.57 6.20
CA ARG A 36 -10.97 -15.75 5.04
C ARG A 36 -10.18 -15.82 3.73
N PHE A 37 -9.05 -15.11 3.67
CA PHE A 37 -8.16 -15.08 2.50
C PHE A 37 -7.19 -16.27 2.44
N ASN A 38 -7.19 -17.17 3.44
CA ASN A 38 -6.17 -18.22 3.62
C ASN A 38 -4.73 -17.66 3.67
N LEU A 39 -4.58 -16.38 4.06
CA LEU A 39 -3.31 -15.66 4.13
C LEU A 39 -2.91 -15.39 5.59
N GLU A 40 -3.52 -16.05 6.58
CA GLU A 40 -3.24 -15.82 8.01
C GLU A 40 -1.75 -15.87 8.34
N LYS A 41 -1.01 -16.86 7.79
CA LYS A 41 0.44 -16.99 7.95
C LYS A 41 1.25 -15.90 7.22
N PHE A 42 0.73 -15.43 6.09
CA PHE A 42 1.37 -14.38 5.28
C PHE A 42 0.96 -12.97 5.73
N GLY A 43 -0.08 -12.82 6.56
CA GLY A 43 -0.60 -11.52 6.97
C GLY A 43 0.43 -10.67 7.68
N LEU A 44 1.21 -11.26 8.59
CA LEU A 44 2.33 -10.57 9.23
C LEU A 44 3.39 -10.12 8.23
N ILE A 45 3.71 -10.95 7.23
CA ILE A 45 4.67 -10.62 6.18
C ILE A 45 4.12 -9.43 5.36
N ILE A 46 2.87 -9.50 4.92
CA ILE A 46 2.21 -8.45 4.14
C ILE A 46 2.23 -7.13 4.91
N ILE A 47 1.90 -7.14 6.20
CA ILE A 47 1.93 -5.96 7.07
C ILE A 47 3.35 -5.41 7.20
N LEU A 48 4.35 -6.27 7.40
CA LEU A 48 5.75 -5.87 7.48
C LEU A 48 6.23 -5.20 6.18
N PHE A 49 5.90 -5.78 5.02
CA PHE A 49 6.20 -5.20 3.71
C PHE A 49 5.48 -3.87 3.51
N GLN A 50 4.25 -3.73 3.99
CA GLN A 50 3.51 -2.46 3.91
C GLN A 50 4.15 -1.38 4.77
N PHE A 51 4.61 -1.74 5.97
CA PHE A 51 5.34 -0.84 6.85
C PHE A 51 6.68 -0.43 6.22
N LEU A 52 7.42 -1.37 5.65
CA LEU A 52 8.67 -1.10 4.91
C LEU A 52 8.42 -0.21 3.69
N GLY A 53 7.35 -0.45 2.94
CA GLY A 53 6.96 0.40 1.81
C GLY A 53 6.56 1.82 2.24
N ALA A 54 5.78 1.96 3.31
CA ALA A 54 5.36 3.26 3.84
C ALA A 54 6.54 4.07 4.39
N THR A 55 7.44 3.42 5.14
CA THR A 55 8.69 4.04 5.60
C THR A 55 9.60 4.38 4.42
N GLY A 56 9.71 3.50 3.44
CA GLY A 56 10.47 3.71 2.22
C GLY A 56 9.95 4.85 1.35
N LEU A 57 8.63 5.07 1.29
CA LEU A 57 8.04 6.25 0.64
C LEU A 57 8.46 7.55 1.33
N LEU A 58 8.49 7.60 2.67
CA LEU A 58 8.94 8.78 3.42
C LEU A 58 10.44 9.03 3.25
N VAL A 59 11.27 7.99 3.37
CA VAL A 59 12.73 8.09 3.16
C VAL A 59 13.04 8.41 1.69
N GLY A 60 12.20 7.93 0.77
CA GLY A 60 12.27 8.16 -0.66
C GLY A 60 12.12 9.62 -1.06
N LEU A 61 11.52 10.47 -0.22
CA LEU A 61 11.48 11.92 -0.44
C LEU A 61 12.89 12.55 -0.42
N VAL A 62 13.84 11.92 0.25
CA VAL A 62 15.25 12.34 0.29
C VAL A 62 16.09 11.52 -0.70
N TYR A 63 15.77 10.22 -0.85
CA TYR A 63 16.51 9.28 -1.69
C TYR A 63 15.63 8.71 -2.81
N HIS A 64 15.70 9.32 -4.00
CA HIS A 64 14.95 8.94 -5.20
C HIS A 64 14.90 7.43 -5.53
N PRO A 65 16.01 6.65 -5.51
CA PRO A 65 15.93 5.23 -5.85
C PRO A 65 15.11 4.41 -4.84
N ILE A 66 15.07 4.82 -3.57
CA ILE A 66 14.25 4.17 -2.54
C ILE A 66 12.77 4.44 -2.81
N LEU A 67 12.42 5.63 -3.31
CA LEU A 67 11.05 5.99 -3.68
C LEU A 67 10.52 5.10 -4.81
N ILE A 68 11.35 4.81 -5.82
CA ILE A 68 11.01 3.90 -6.93
C ILE A 68 10.70 2.50 -6.41
N ILE A 69 11.58 1.93 -5.60
CA ILE A 69 11.41 0.57 -5.07
C ILE A 69 10.18 0.49 -4.16
N SER A 70 9.97 1.50 -3.31
CA SER A 70 8.88 1.53 -2.34
C SER A 70 7.52 1.69 -3.01
N SER A 71 7.41 2.62 -3.97
CA SER A 71 6.18 2.83 -4.74
C SER A 71 5.83 1.61 -5.58
N LEU A 72 6.82 0.96 -6.22
CA LEU A 72 6.61 -0.28 -6.96
C LEU A 72 6.20 -1.44 -6.03
N GLY A 73 6.86 -1.60 -4.89
CA GLY A 73 6.55 -2.63 -3.91
C GLY A 73 5.11 -2.50 -3.40
N LEU A 74 4.69 -1.29 -3.02
CA LEU A 74 3.32 -1.00 -2.58
C LEU A 74 2.31 -1.19 -3.71
N PHE A 75 2.63 -0.78 -4.94
CA PHE A 75 1.81 -1.03 -6.12
C PHE A 75 1.53 -2.53 -6.32
N LEU A 76 2.60 -3.35 -6.33
CA LEU A 76 2.49 -4.80 -6.48
C LEU A 76 1.73 -5.44 -5.31
N GLN A 77 1.96 -4.96 -4.09
CA GLN A 77 1.24 -5.44 -2.92
C GLN A 77 -0.26 -5.15 -3.01
N MET A 78 -0.65 -3.95 -3.47
CA MET A 78 -2.06 -3.60 -3.68
C MET A 78 -2.68 -4.40 -4.85
N LEU A 79 -1.93 -4.64 -5.92
CA LEU A 79 -2.35 -5.48 -7.04
C LEU A 79 -2.65 -6.92 -6.58
N LEU A 80 -1.74 -7.53 -5.82
CA LEU A 80 -1.95 -8.87 -5.25
C LEU A 80 -3.16 -8.90 -4.31
N GLY A 81 -3.31 -7.89 -3.46
CA GLY A 81 -4.48 -7.74 -2.59
C GLY A 81 -5.79 -7.65 -3.38
N LEU A 82 -5.80 -6.90 -4.49
CA LEU A 82 -6.95 -6.80 -5.39
C LEU A 82 -7.28 -8.14 -6.05
N ILE A 83 -6.27 -8.87 -6.55
CA ILE A 83 -6.45 -10.20 -7.16
C ILE A 83 -7.07 -11.18 -6.17
N VAL A 84 -6.59 -11.19 -4.92
CA VAL A 84 -7.15 -12.04 -3.86
C VAL A 84 -8.62 -11.70 -3.59
N ARG A 85 -8.97 -10.41 -3.50
CA ARG A 85 -10.37 -9.96 -3.32
C ARG A 85 -11.27 -10.35 -4.48
N ILE A 86 -10.81 -10.21 -5.73
CA ILE A 86 -11.53 -10.65 -6.93
C ILE A 86 -11.75 -12.17 -6.89
N LYS A 87 -10.72 -12.95 -6.54
CA LYS A 87 -10.81 -14.41 -6.45
C LYS A 87 -11.84 -14.88 -5.42
N LEU A 88 -12.01 -14.11 -4.35
CA LEU A 88 -12.98 -14.37 -3.29
C LEU A 88 -14.37 -13.78 -3.56
N LYS A 89 -14.55 -13.14 -4.73
CA LYS A 89 -15.79 -12.49 -5.14
C LYS A 89 -16.29 -11.45 -4.13
N ASP A 90 -15.38 -10.73 -3.49
CA ASP A 90 -15.78 -9.59 -2.65
C ASP A 90 -16.38 -8.48 -3.51
N ASP A 91 -17.32 -7.72 -2.92
CA ASP A 91 -17.93 -6.59 -3.61
C ASP A 91 -16.88 -5.58 -4.07
N LEU A 92 -17.12 -4.98 -5.24
CA LEU A 92 -16.24 -3.95 -5.81
C LEU A 92 -16.03 -2.77 -4.85
N TRP A 93 -17.02 -2.48 -4.00
CA TRP A 93 -16.97 -1.45 -2.96
C TRP A 93 -15.90 -1.73 -1.90
N ILE A 94 -15.76 -2.99 -1.47
CA ILE A 94 -14.77 -3.42 -0.49
C ILE A 94 -13.36 -3.41 -1.10
N SER A 95 -13.27 -3.61 -2.42
CA SER A 95 -12.03 -3.62 -3.19
C SER A 95 -11.56 -2.23 -3.63
N LEU A 96 -12.44 -1.22 -3.54
CA LEU A 96 -12.18 0.16 -3.97
C LEU A 96 -10.93 0.78 -3.32
N PRO A 97 -10.69 0.63 -2.00
CA PRO A 97 -9.49 1.19 -1.38
C PRO A 97 -8.20 0.59 -1.96
N ALA A 98 -8.16 -0.74 -2.16
CA ALA A 98 -7.01 -1.41 -2.73
C ALA A 98 -6.75 -0.95 -4.18
N PHE A 99 -7.82 -0.80 -4.97
CA PHE A 99 -7.72 -0.29 -6.34
C PHE A 99 -7.24 1.18 -6.38
N PHE A 100 -7.77 2.04 -5.51
CA PHE A 100 -7.36 3.43 -5.40
C PHE A 100 -5.88 3.56 -5.03
N PHE A 101 -5.43 2.85 -4.00
CA PHE A 101 -4.03 2.88 -3.59
C PHE A 101 -3.10 2.23 -4.61
N MET A 102 -3.56 1.23 -5.36
CA MET A 102 -2.83 0.69 -6.50
C MET A 102 -2.56 1.80 -7.54
N ILE A 103 -3.59 2.51 -8.00
CA ILE A 103 -3.41 3.60 -8.96
C ILE A 103 -2.51 4.70 -8.39
N LEU A 104 -2.73 5.09 -7.13
CA LEU A 104 -1.95 6.14 -6.47
C LEU A 104 -0.44 5.81 -6.41
N ASN A 105 -0.08 4.59 -5.99
CA ASN A 105 1.32 4.17 -5.93
C ASN A 105 1.92 3.96 -7.32
N GLY A 106 1.13 3.52 -8.30
CA GLY A 106 1.53 3.45 -9.70
C GLY A 106 1.83 4.84 -10.29
N TYR A 107 1.02 5.85 -9.97
CA TYR A 107 1.27 7.24 -10.36
C TYR A 107 2.57 7.78 -9.75
N ILE A 108 2.79 7.54 -8.44
CA ILE A 108 4.03 7.93 -7.76
C ILE A 108 5.24 7.28 -8.44
N PHE A 109 5.16 5.99 -8.75
CA PHE A 109 6.23 5.26 -9.44
C PHE A 109 6.57 5.86 -10.81
N LEU A 110 5.56 6.08 -11.66
CA LEU A 110 5.74 6.64 -12.99
C LEU A 110 6.32 8.07 -12.93
N ASN A 111 5.82 8.90 -12.01
CA ASN A 111 6.34 10.25 -11.82
C ASN A 111 7.80 10.25 -11.35
N THR A 112 8.20 9.25 -10.56
CA THR A 112 9.56 9.14 -10.03
C THR A 112 10.55 8.62 -11.08
N ILE A 113 10.12 7.71 -11.97
CA ILE A 113 10.96 7.19 -13.07
C ILE A 113 11.17 8.20 -14.21
N ASN A 114 10.17 9.03 -14.47
CA ASN A 114 10.23 10.03 -15.54
C ASN A 114 11.07 11.27 -15.17
N TYR A 115 11.66 11.29 -13.97
CA TYR A 115 12.47 12.39 -13.43
C TYR A 115 13.90 11.91 -13.24
#